data_AF-A0A7V9RUE6-F1
#
_entry.id   AF-A0A7V9RUE6-F1
#
_cell.length_a   1.000
_cell.length_b   1.000
_cell.length_c   1.000
_cell.angle_alpha   90.00
_cell.angle_beta   90.00
_cell.angle_gamma   90.00
#
_symmetry.space_group_name_H-M   'P 1'
#
loop_
_entity.id
_entity.type
_entity.pdbx_description
1 polymer ?
#
loop_
_entity_poly.entity_id
_entity_poly.type
_entity_poly.pdbx_seq_one_letter_code
_entity_poly.pdbx_strand_id
1 'polypeptide(L)'
;MKQFNVPISYKSPLIAAIKNKRKLHDKLKKDFTPAFLDFGELQIYLARHFGFCYGVENAIDISFRTIEENPDKRIFLLSEMIHNFRVNADLQERGVKFLMDTEGNTLMPFETLTDEDIVIIPAFGTTLDIENKLKAIGIKSEKYNTTCPFVEKVWNRAEAIAKNKYSIIVHGKPNHEETRATFSHSAVNTPTVIVNDMQQTIELAKYITGERQ
;
A
#
# COMPACT_ATOMS: atom_id res chain seq x y z
N MET A 1 9.84 -19.54 -1.72
CA MET A 1 9.34 -18.15 -1.87
C MET A 1 7.87 -18.25 -2.24
N LYS A 2 7.01 -17.41 -1.67
CA LYS A 2 5.61 -17.32 -2.07
C LYS A 2 5.54 -17.03 -3.58
N GLN A 3 4.65 -17.74 -4.29
CA GLN A 3 4.37 -17.52 -5.70
C GLN A 3 3.04 -16.75 -5.79
N PHE A 4 3.02 -15.70 -6.61
CA PHE A 4 1.85 -14.85 -6.80
C PHE A 4 1.26 -15.05 -8.20
N ASN A 5 -0.08 -15.12 -8.29
CA ASN A 5 -0.79 -15.21 -9.55
C ASN A 5 -1.08 -13.82 -10.10
N VAL A 6 -0.02 -13.10 -10.47
CA VAL A 6 -0.14 -11.82 -11.18
C VAL A 6 -0.47 -12.08 -12.66
N PRO A 7 -1.44 -11.34 -13.26
CA PRO A 7 -1.83 -11.48 -14.66
C PRO A 7 -0.64 -11.52 -15.62
N ILE A 8 -0.71 -12.40 -16.62
CA ILE A 8 0.36 -12.61 -17.61
C ILE A 8 0.61 -11.33 -18.41
N SER A 9 -0.44 -10.52 -18.67
CA SER A 9 -0.35 -9.22 -19.35
C SER A 9 0.57 -8.22 -18.64
N TYR A 10 0.78 -8.37 -17.33
CA TYR A 10 1.69 -7.52 -16.55
C TYR A 10 3.14 -8.03 -16.56
N LYS A 11 3.39 -9.22 -17.12
CA LYS A 11 4.71 -9.85 -17.13
C LYS A 11 5.37 -9.67 -18.49
N SER A 12 6.65 -9.34 -18.48
CA SER A 12 7.50 -9.32 -19.67
C SER A 12 8.49 -10.47 -19.63
N PRO A 13 8.54 -11.35 -20.66
CA PRO A 13 9.52 -12.43 -20.74
C PRO A 13 10.97 -11.93 -20.68
N LEU A 14 11.25 -10.79 -21.34
CA LEU A 14 12.57 -10.17 -21.32
C LEU A 14 12.95 -9.73 -19.90
N ILE A 15 12.05 -9.02 -19.22
CA ILE A 15 12.29 -8.56 -17.85
C ILE A 15 12.47 -9.76 -16.90
N ALA A 16 11.68 -10.82 -17.07
CA ALA A 16 11.82 -12.04 -16.29
C ALA A 16 13.18 -12.70 -16.51
N ALA A 17 13.63 -12.82 -17.77
CA ALA A 17 14.95 -13.37 -18.10
C ALA A 17 16.09 -12.55 -17.46
N ILE A 18 16.03 -11.22 -17.55
CA ILE A 18 17.02 -10.32 -16.94
C ILE A 18 17.04 -10.49 -15.42
N LYS A 19 15.87 -10.43 -14.76
CA LYS A 19 15.76 -10.60 -13.31
C LYS A 19 16.26 -11.98 -12.84
N ASN A 20 15.98 -13.04 -13.61
CA ASN A 20 16.44 -14.39 -13.31
C ASN A 20 17.96 -14.51 -13.42
N LYS A 21 18.58 -14.01 -14.51
CA LYS A 21 20.04 -13.97 -14.66
C LYS A 21 20.69 -13.23 -13.49
N ARG A 22 20.14 -12.06 -13.13
CA ARG A 22 20.63 -11.26 -12.00
C ARG A 22 20.48 -11.95 -10.65
N LYS A 23 19.41 -12.71 -10.42
CA LYS A 23 19.18 -13.49 -9.21
C LYS A 23 20.13 -14.68 -9.09
N LEU A 24 20.47 -15.32 -10.20
CA LEU A 24 21.45 -16.42 -10.23
C LEU A 24 22.85 -15.93 -9.86
N HIS A 25 23.25 -14.76 -10.35
CA HIS A 25 24.57 -14.18 -10.07
C HIS A 25 24.65 -13.53 -8.68
N ASP A 26 23.57 -12.89 -8.23
CA ASP A 26 23.50 -12.22 -6.94
C ASP A 26 22.12 -12.41 -6.32
N LYS A 27 21.99 -13.50 -5.55
CA LYS A 27 20.74 -13.90 -4.90
C LYS A 27 20.29 -12.92 -3.81
N LEU A 28 21.25 -12.33 -3.10
CA LEU A 28 21.00 -11.41 -1.98
C LEU A 28 20.73 -9.97 -2.44
N LYS A 29 20.87 -9.68 -3.73
CA LYS A 29 20.65 -8.36 -4.32
C LYS A 29 21.56 -7.29 -3.70
N LYS A 30 22.82 -7.66 -3.42
CA LYS A 30 23.84 -6.73 -2.89
C LYS A 30 24.49 -5.89 -3.99
N ASP A 31 24.47 -6.35 -5.23
CA ASP A 31 24.95 -5.61 -6.38
C ASP A 31 23.84 -4.70 -6.93
N PHE A 32 23.96 -3.41 -6.64
CA PHE A 32 23.02 -2.36 -7.02
C PHE A 32 23.26 -1.78 -8.42
N THR A 33 24.31 -2.20 -9.13
CA THR A 33 24.56 -1.74 -10.50
C THR A 33 23.35 -2.04 -11.40
N PRO A 34 23.08 -1.26 -12.45
CA PRO A 34 22.04 -1.59 -13.41
C PRO A 34 22.41 -2.82 -14.25
N ALA A 35 21.41 -3.52 -14.78
CA ALA A 35 21.64 -4.43 -15.91
C ALA A 35 21.95 -3.59 -17.16
N PHE A 36 23.04 -3.93 -17.83
CA PHE A 36 23.46 -3.29 -19.07
C PHE A 36 23.14 -4.20 -20.25
N LEU A 37 22.39 -3.69 -21.22
CA LEU A 37 22.11 -4.35 -22.49
C LEU A 37 22.71 -3.48 -23.60
N ASP A 38 23.68 -4.05 -24.30
CA ASP A 38 24.42 -3.37 -25.37
C ASP A 38 23.95 -3.88 -26.73
N PHE A 39 23.44 -2.96 -27.55
CA PHE A 39 23.02 -3.20 -28.93
C PHE A 39 23.84 -2.34 -29.92
N GLY A 40 25.05 -1.92 -29.55
CA GLY A 40 25.90 -1.02 -30.33
C GLY A 40 25.52 0.44 -30.10
N GLU A 41 24.96 1.09 -31.13
CA GLU A 41 24.51 2.49 -31.06
C GLU A 41 23.42 2.72 -30.00
N LEU A 42 22.69 1.66 -29.61
CA LEU A 42 21.71 1.70 -28.54
C LEU A 42 22.21 0.96 -27.30
N GLN A 43 22.25 1.68 -26.20
CA GLN A 43 22.63 1.16 -24.89
C GLN A 43 21.48 1.34 -23.90
N ILE A 44 21.07 0.25 -23.25
CA ILE A 44 19.97 0.26 -22.29
C ILE A 44 20.48 -0.12 -20.90
N TYR A 45 20.21 0.76 -19.94
CA TYR A 45 20.47 0.53 -18.52
C TYR A 45 19.14 0.31 -17.79
N LEU A 46 18.98 -0.87 -17.21
CA LEU A 46 17.82 -1.20 -16.38
C LEU A 46 18.25 -1.24 -14.92
N ALA A 47 17.59 -0.46 -14.07
CA ALA A 47 17.88 -0.44 -12.64
C ALA A 47 17.88 -1.86 -12.02
N ARG A 48 18.65 -2.09 -10.96
CA ARG A 48 18.65 -3.39 -10.25
C ARG A 48 17.26 -3.74 -9.72
N HIS A 49 16.55 -2.74 -9.19
CA HIS A 49 15.24 -2.87 -8.58
C HIS A 49 14.22 -2.05 -9.36
N PHE A 50 13.23 -2.73 -9.96
CA PHE A 50 12.17 -2.09 -10.73
C PHE A 50 10.96 -3.03 -10.87
N GLY A 51 9.81 -2.46 -11.18
CA GLY A 51 8.53 -3.17 -11.28
C GLY A 51 7.88 -3.43 -9.92
N PHE A 52 6.98 -4.40 -9.87
CA PHE A 52 6.21 -4.69 -8.66
C PHE A 52 7.08 -5.21 -7.51
N CYS A 53 6.83 -4.67 -6.32
CA CYS A 53 7.36 -5.18 -5.08
C CYS A 53 6.45 -6.30 -4.54
N TYR A 54 6.92 -7.01 -3.50
CA TYR A 54 6.15 -8.08 -2.85
C TYR A 54 4.75 -7.63 -2.42
N GLY A 55 4.62 -6.44 -1.81
CA GLY A 55 3.32 -5.93 -1.35
C GLY A 55 2.34 -5.72 -2.49
N VAL A 56 2.82 -5.16 -3.61
CA VAL A 56 2.01 -4.95 -4.82
C VAL A 56 1.61 -6.27 -5.47
N GLU A 57 2.55 -7.22 -5.64
CA GLU A 57 2.24 -8.54 -6.19
C GLU A 57 1.20 -9.28 -5.35
N ASN A 58 1.32 -9.19 -4.01
CA ASN A 58 0.38 -9.78 -3.07
C ASN A 58 -1.02 -9.13 -3.15
N ALA A 59 -1.08 -7.80 -3.25
CA ALA A 59 -2.36 -7.09 -3.37
C ALA A 59 -3.08 -7.46 -4.67
N ILE A 60 -2.36 -7.45 -5.80
CA ILE A 60 -2.90 -7.89 -7.10
C ILE A 60 -3.43 -9.32 -7.01
N ASP A 61 -2.64 -10.25 -6.49
CA ASP A 61 -3.01 -11.66 -6.37
C ASP A 61 -4.28 -11.86 -5.53
N ILE A 62 -4.37 -11.20 -4.36
CA ILE A 62 -5.55 -11.27 -3.51
C ILE A 62 -6.77 -10.64 -4.18
N SER A 63 -6.65 -9.47 -4.81
CA SER A 63 -7.77 -8.77 -5.43
C SER A 63 -8.34 -9.53 -6.61
N PHE A 64 -7.49 -10.02 -7.52
CA PHE A 64 -7.94 -10.80 -8.68
C PHE A 64 -8.58 -12.11 -8.24
N ARG A 65 -7.97 -12.83 -7.30
CA ARG A 65 -8.54 -14.04 -6.73
C ARG A 65 -9.88 -13.80 -6.02
N THR A 66 -10.01 -12.67 -5.32
CA THR A 66 -11.28 -12.28 -4.67
C THR A 66 -12.40 -12.12 -5.70
N ILE A 67 -12.10 -11.54 -6.86
CA ILE A 67 -13.07 -11.42 -7.96
C ILE A 67 -13.44 -12.80 -8.52
N GLU A 68 -12.45 -13.64 -8.80
CA GLU A 68 -12.66 -14.98 -9.37
C GLU A 68 -13.43 -15.92 -8.42
N GLU A 69 -13.16 -15.85 -7.12
CA GLU A 69 -13.82 -16.69 -6.11
C GLU A 69 -15.24 -16.21 -5.76
N ASN A 70 -15.66 -15.01 -6.17
CA ASN A 70 -16.94 -14.41 -5.77
C ASN A 70 -17.69 -13.77 -6.97
N PRO A 71 -18.03 -14.55 -8.03
CA PRO A 71 -18.60 -14.01 -9.27
C PRO A 71 -19.96 -13.33 -9.10
N ASP A 72 -20.74 -13.73 -8.08
CA ASP A 72 -22.10 -13.22 -7.84
C ASP A 72 -22.14 -12.10 -6.78
N LYS A 73 -20.97 -11.65 -6.29
CA LYS A 73 -20.88 -10.63 -5.24
C LYS A 73 -20.53 -9.26 -5.82
N ARG A 74 -21.08 -8.19 -5.22
CA ARG A 74 -20.57 -6.84 -5.44
C ARG A 74 -19.24 -6.70 -4.71
N ILE A 75 -18.22 -6.26 -5.45
CA ILE A 75 -16.87 -6.08 -4.92
C ILE A 75 -16.51 -4.60 -5.01
N PHE A 76 -16.08 -4.08 -3.88
CA PHE A 76 -15.62 -2.73 -3.71
C PHE A 76 -14.15 -2.74 -3.31
N LEU A 77 -13.42 -1.77 -3.82
CA LEU A 77 -12.12 -1.37 -3.32
C LEU A 77 -12.31 -0.08 -2.56
N LEU A 78 -11.75 0.02 -1.35
CA LEU A 78 -11.94 1.21 -0.53
C LEU A 78 -11.44 2.48 -1.25
N SER A 79 -10.29 2.38 -1.90
CA SER A 79 -9.65 3.38 -2.75
C SER A 79 -8.91 2.64 -3.88
N GLU A 80 -8.06 3.32 -4.63
CA GLU A 80 -7.14 2.64 -5.54
C GLU A 80 -6.37 1.53 -4.82
N MET A 81 -6.31 0.33 -5.41
CA MET A 81 -5.58 -0.79 -4.80
C MET A 81 -4.09 -0.46 -4.65
N ILE A 82 -3.55 0.16 -5.70
CA ILE A 82 -2.21 0.73 -5.82
C ILE A 82 -2.33 1.96 -6.73
N HIS A 83 -1.38 2.91 -6.65
CA HIS A 83 -1.33 4.05 -7.57
C HIS A 83 -0.81 3.66 -8.96
N ASN A 84 -1.58 2.82 -9.66
CA ASN A 84 -1.32 2.41 -11.03
C ASN A 84 -2.62 2.38 -11.83
N PHE A 85 -2.80 3.39 -12.67
CA PHE A 85 -4.01 3.56 -13.48
C PHE A 85 -4.40 2.30 -14.27
N ARG A 86 -3.44 1.61 -14.91
CA ARG A 86 -3.76 0.41 -15.71
C ARG A 86 -4.31 -0.72 -14.86
N VAL A 87 -3.68 -0.98 -13.71
CA VAL A 87 -4.13 -2.05 -12.82
C VAL A 87 -5.51 -1.74 -12.22
N ASN A 88 -5.76 -0.47 -11.86
CA ASN A 88 -7.07 -0.03 -11.37
C ASN A 88 -8.15 -0.12 -12.45
N ALA A 89 -7.83 0.25 -13.70
CA ALA A 89 -8.74 0.13 -14.84
C ALA A 89 -9.11 -1.35 -15.09
N ASP A 90 -8.13 -2.26 -15.11
CA ASP A 90 -8.37 -3.69 -15.28
C ASP A 90 -9.28 -4.28 -14.19
N LEU A 91 -9.21 -3.76 -12.95
CA LEU A 91 -10.11 -4.15 -11.85
C LEU A 91 -11.53 -3.60 -12.06
N GLN A 92 -11.65 -2.35 -12.52
CA GLN A 92 -12.94 -1.73 -12.82
C GLN A 92 -13.65 -2.40 -13.99
N GLU A 93 -12.93 -2.78 -15.04
CA GLU A 93 -13.46 -3.56 -16.18
C GLU A 93 -14.02 -4.91 -15.73
N ARG A 94 -13.53 -5.45 -14.61
CA ARG A 94 -14.02 -6.68 -13.97
C ARG A 94 -15.16 -6.44 -12.98
N GLY A 95 -15.70 -5.23 -12.93
CA GLY A 95 -16.88 -4.88 -12.13
C GLY A 95 -16.57 -4.35 -10.72
N VAL A 96 -15.30 -4.18 -10.34
CA VAL A 96 -14.93 -3.57 -9.06
C VAL A 96 -15.23 -2.08 -9.07
N LYS A 97 -15.78 -1.55 -7.96
CA LYS A 97 -16.05 -0.12 -7.79
C LYS A 97 -15.22 0.46 -6.65
N PHE A 98 -14.85 1.74 -6.76
CA PHE A 98 -14.15 2.46 -5.68
C PHE A 98 -15.14 3.17 -4.75
N LEU A 99 -14.91 3.08 -3.44
CA LEU A 99 -15.72 3.80 -2.44
C LEU A 99 -15.24 5.22 -2.23
N MET A 100 -13.92 5.44 -2.35
CA MET A 100 -13.26 6.70 -2.10
C MET A 100 -12.20 6.97 -3.17
N ASP A 101 -11.81 8.22 -3.32
CA ASP A 101 -10.60 8.58 -4.05
C ASP A 101 -9.35 8.55 -3.13
N THR A 102 -8.19 8.82 -3.72
CA THR A 102 -6.90 8.79 -3.01
C THR A 102 -6.77 9.92 -1.99
N GLU A 103 -7.52 11.01 -2.14
CA GLU A 103 -7.57 12.13 -1.18
C GLU A 103 -8.48 11.85 0.01
N GLY A 104 -9.26 10.76 -0.04
CA GLY A 104 -10.16 10.35 1.02
C GLY A 104 -11.58 10.90 0.87
N ASN A 105 -11.93 11.45 -0.29
CA ASN A 105 -13.29 11.88 -0.58
C ASN A 105 -14.14 10.66 -0.92
N THR A 106 -15.37 10.63 -0.42
CA THR A 106 -16.33 9.57 -0.70
C THR A 106 -16.84 9.68 -2.15
N LEU A 107 -16.59 8.65 -2.96
CA LEU A 107 -17.17 8.48 -4.30
C LEU A 107 -18.50 7.75 -4.26
N MET A 108 -18.65 6.81 -3.31
CA MET A 108 -19.87 6.06 -3.07
C MET A 108 -20.20 6.04 -1.57
N PRO A 109 -21.41 6.45 -1.15
CA PRO A 109 -21.77 6.46 0.26
C PRO A 109 -21.72 5.05 0.87
N PHE A 110 -21.13 4.93 2.07
CA PHE A 110 -20.98 3.65 2.77
C PHE A 110 -22.34 3.02 3.11
N GLU A 111 -23.39 3.82 3.22
CA GLU A 111 -24.77 3.42 3.49
C GLU A 111 -25.38 2.59 2.33
N THR A 112 -24.75 2.60 1.16
CA THR A 112 -25.16 1.78 0.00
C THR A 112 -24.62 0.34 0.06
N LEU A 113 -23.76 0.05 1.04
CA LEU A 113 -23.18 -1.27 1.27
C LEU A 113 -24.11 -2.13 2.11
N THR A 114 -24.08 -3.44 1.87
CA THR A 114 -24.72 -4.45 2.71
C THR A 114 -23.67 -5.42 3.25
N ASP A 115 -23.97 -6.15 4.32
CA ASP A 115 -23.10 -7.18 4.91
C ASP A 115 -22.70 -8.31 3.92
N GLU A 116 -23.49 -8.50 2.87
CA GLU A 116 -23.20 -9.42 1.78
C GLU A 116 -22.16 -8.91 0.76
N ASP A 117 -21.83 -7.61 0.77
CA ASP A 117 -20.84 -7.01 -0.12
C ASP A 117 -19.40 -7.34 0.32
N ILE A 118 -18.45 -7.29 -0.61
CA ILE A 118 -17.03 -7.44 -0.33
C ILE A 118 -16.34 -6.09 -0.44
N VAL A 119 -15.59 -5.70 0.59
CA VAL A 119 -14.73 -4.51 0.56
C VAL A 119 -13.28 -4.94 0.75
N ILE A 120 -12.46 -4.66 -0.26
CA ILE A 120 -11.02 -4.91 -0.27
C ILE A 120 -10.31 -3.65 0.28
N ILE A 121 -9.47 -3.84 1.29
CA ILE A 121 -8.60 -2.79 1.83
C ILE A 121 -7.33 -2.73 0.96
N PRO A 122 -6.91 -1.54 0.47
CA PRO A 122 -5.78 -1.39 -0.44
C PRO A 122 -4.43 -1.68 0.23
N ALA A 123 -3.36 -1.75 -0.58
CA ALA A 123 -2.02 -2.11 -0.09
C ALA A 123 -1.45 -1.11 0.93
N PHE A 124 -1.95 0.12 0.94
CA PHE A 124 -1.57 1.20 1.85
C PHE A 124 -2.25 1.10 3.23
N GLY A 125 -3.24 0.22 3.37
CA GLY A 125 -4.08 0.14 4.56
C GLY A 125 -5.21 1.14 4.60
N THR A 126 -5.83 1.27 5.77
CA THR A 126 -6.92 2.20 6.03
C THR A 126 -6.90 2.68 7.48
N THR A 127 -7.71 3.69 7.80
CA THR A 127 -7.84 4.21 9.16
C THR A 127 -8.75 3.33 10.01
N LEU A 128 -8.53 3.35 11.33
CA LEU A 128 -9.38 2.63 12.29
C LEU A 128 -10.85 3.06 12.20
N ASP A 129 -11.10 4.35 11.90
CA ASP A 129 -12.46 4.87 11.73
C ASP A 129 -13.19 4.21 10.56
N ILE A 130 -12.50 3.98 9.44
CA ILE A 130 -13.07 3.29 8.29
C ILE A 130 -13.27 1.81 8.58
N GLU A 131 -12.31 1.15 9.25
CA GLU A 131 -12.46 -0.25 9.68
C GLU A 131 -13.70 -0.42 10.57
N ASN A 132 -13.89 0.48 11.53
CA ASN A 132 -15.06 0.49 12.40
C ASN A 132 -16.37 0.73 11.64
N LYS A 133 -16.38 1.63 10.65
CA LYS A 133 -17.55 1.85 9.78
C LYS A 133 -17.92 0.58 9.00
N LEU A 134 -16.95 -0.07 8.37
CA LEU A 134 -17.17 -1.31 7.63
C LEU A 134 -17.69 -2.42 8.55
N LYS A 135 -17.09 -2.56 9.75
CA LYS A 135 -17.51 -3.52 10.75
C LYS A 135 -18.94 -3.27 11.24
N ALA A 136 -19.32 -2.01 11.43
CA ALA A 136 -20.68 -1.63 11.84
C ALA A 136 -21.75 -2.02 10.79
N ILE A 137 -21.39 -2.04 9.51
CA ILE A 137 -22.24 -2.50 8.40
C ILE A 137 -22.32 -4.03 8.36
N GLY A 138 -21.39 -4.74 9.00
CA GLY A 138 -21.27 -6.21 8.96
C GLY A 138 -20.28 -6.73 7.92
N ILE A 139 -19.53 -5.84 7.26
CA ILE A 139 -18.52 -6.22 6.26
C ILE A 139 -17.32 -6.91 6.93
N LYS A 140 -16.98 -8.11 6.45
CA LYS A 140 -15.82 -8.91 6.91
C LYS A 140 -14.57 -8.58 6.10
N SER A 141 -14.08 -7.35 6.24
CA SER A 141 -12.96 -6.82 5.43
C SER A 141 -11.61 -7.49 5.72
N GLU A 142 -11.45 -8.14 6.87
CA GLU A 142 -10.20 -8.76 7.32
C GLU A 142 -9.75 -9.87 6.37
N LYS A 143 -10.70 -10.61 5.77
CA LYS A 143 -10.42 -11.67 4.79
C LYS A 143 -9.84 -11.11 3.48
N TYR A 144 -10.14 -9.85 3.17
CA TYR A 144 -9.80 -9.17 1.92
C TYR A 144 -8.87 -7.99 2.13
N ASN A 145 -8.15 -7.97 3.26
CA ASN A 145 -7.19 -6.94 3.55
C ASN A 145 -5.87 -7.19 2.78
N THR A 146 -5.52 -6.26 1.88
CA THR A 146 -4.29 -6.35 1.10
C THR A 146 -3.14 -5.49 1.62
N THR A 147 -3.30 -4.89 2.80
CA THR A 147 -2.29 -4.04 3.44
C THR A 147 -0.93 -4.72 3.40
N CYS A 148 0.06 -4.00 2.92
CA CYS A 148 1.41 -4.51 2.81
C CYS A 148 1.96 -4.84 4.21
N PRO A 149 2.53 -6.04 4.45
CA PRO A 149 3.09 -6.38 5.75
C PRO A 149 4.22 -5.44 6.22
N PHE A 150 4.86 -4.73 5.29
CA PHE A 150 5.84 -3.69 5.62
C PHE A 150 5.20 -2.41 6.16
N VAL A 151 3.97 -2.09 5.75
CA VAL A 151 3.16 -1.00 6.31
C VAL A 151 2.68 -1.39 7.71
N GLU A 152 2.11 -2.59 7.86
CA GLU A 152 1.70 -3.12 9.18
C GLU A 152 2.88 -3.17 10.17
N LYS A 153 4.09 -3.46 9.68
CA LYS A 153 5.30 -3.43 10.51
C LYS A 153 5.59 -2.04 11.09
N VAL A 154 5.27 -0.96 10.36
CA VAL A 154 5.37 0.41 10.88
C VAL A 154 4.37 0.61 12.02
N TRP A 155 3.13 0.15 11.86
CA TRP A 155 2.09 0.25 12.89
C TRP A 155 2.44 -0.56 14.15
N ASN A 156 2.93 -1.79 13.98
CA ASN A 156 3.41 -2.63 15.08
C ASN A 156 4.59 -1.97 15.82
N ARG A 157 5.48 -1.30 15.09
CA ARG A 157 6.60 -0.57 15.70
C ARG A 157 6.11 0.66 16.47
N ALA A 158 5.14 1.39 15.92
CA ALA A 158 4.48 2.50 16.59
C ALA A 158 3.84 2.05 17.92
N GLU A 159 3.08 0.95 17.92
CA GLU A 159 2.49 0.40 19.14
C GLU A 159 3.56 0.02 20.19
N ALA A 160 4.66 -0.59 19.75
CA ALA A 160 5.77 -0.92 20.65
C ALA A 160 6.46 0.32 21.24
N ILE A 161 6.57 1.41 20.49
CA ILE A 161 7.10 2.70 20.98
C ILE A 161 6.11 3.32 21.98
N ALA A 162 4.81 3.28 21.69
CA ALA A 162 3.75 3.77 22.56
C ALA A 162 3.75 3.07 23.93
N LYS A 163 3.98 1.75 23.99
CA LYS A 163 4.11 1.00 25.25
C LYS A 163 5.23 1.53 26.17
N ASN A 164 6.24 2.18 25.60
CA ASN A 164 7.33 2.82 26.33
C ASN A 164 7.06 4.31 26.63
N LYS A 165 5.82 4.80 26.43
CA LYS A 165 5.38 6.18 26.68
C LYS A 165 6.13 7.25 25.87
N TYR A 166 6.65 6.89 24.70
CA TYR A 166 7.23 7.84 23.76
C TYR A 166 6.17 8.35 22.78
N SER A 167 6.31 9.62 22.37
CA SER A 167 5.59 10.19 21.23
C SER A 167 6.15 9.68 19.90
N ILE A 168 5.34 9.75 18.85
CA ILE A 168 5.71 9.31 17.51
C ILE A 168 5.74 10.51 16.57
N ILE A 169 6.79 10.59 15.76
CA ILE A 169 6.91 11.54 14.66
C ILE A 169 6.87 10.72 13.36
N VAL A 170 5.81 10.91 12.58
CA VAL A 170 5.66 10.30 11.26
C VAL A 170 6.17 11.28 10.22
N HIS A 171 7.22 10.92 9.49
CA HIS A 171 7.64 11.68 8.32
C HIS A 171 6.90 11.18 7.07
N GLY A 172 6.04 12.01 6.50
CA GLY A 172 5.22 11.65 5.36
C GLY A 172 4.26 12.76 4.94
N LYS A 173 3.64 12.58 3.78
CA LYS A 173 2.65 13.53 3.25
C LYS A 173 1.33 13.35 4.01
N PRO A 174 0.82 14.35 4.75
CA PRO A 174 -0.37 14.18 5.60
C PRO A 174 -1.60 13.66 4.85
N ASN A 175 -1.76 14.05 3.59
CA ASN A 175 -2.91 13.66 2.77
C ASN A 175 -2.76 12.30 2.10
N HIS A 176 -1.58 11.65 2.16
CA HIS A 176 -1.37 10.36 1.53
C HIS A 176 -2.01 9.23 2.36
N GLU A 177 -2.64 8.27 1.69
CA GLU A 177 -3.45 7.22 2.32
C GLU A 177 -2.68 6.43 3.39
N GLU A 178 -1.45 6.01 3.06
CA GLU A 178 -0.57 5.29 3.99
C GLU A 178 -0.22 6.13 5.22
N THR A 179 -0.05 7.45 5.07
CA THR A 179 0.24 8.35 6.19
C THR A 179 -0.98 8.55 7.07
N ARG A 180 -2.18 8.71 6.48
CA ARG A 180 -3.44 8.77 7.23
C ARG A 180 -3.69 7.50 8.04
N ALA A 181 -3.50 6.33 7.42
CA ALA A 181 -3.63 5.03 8.07
C ALA A 181 -2.61 4.90 9.21
N THR A 182 -1.33 5.15 8.93
CA THR A 182 -0.25 5.09 9.93
C THR A 182 -0.51 6.00 11.13
N PHE A 183 -0.95 7.24 10.89
CA PHE A 183 -1.31 8.17 11.94
C PHE A 183 -2.51 7.68 12.76
N SER A 184 -3.56 7.18 12.11
CA SER A 184 -4.75 6.65 12.80
C SER A 184 -4.39 5.50 13.74
N HIS A 185 -3.57 4.55 13.28
CA HIS A 185 -3.13 3.39 14.07
C HIS A 185 -2.16 3.76 15.20
N SER A 186 -1.37 4.83 15.06
CA SER A 186 -0.43 5.26 16.10
C SER A 186 -1.05 6.21 17.12
N ALA A 187 -1.89 7.15 16.68
CA ALA A 187 -2.46 8.22 17.51
C ALA A 187 -3.45 7.70 18.56
N VAL A 188 -4.05 6.53 18.35
CA VAL A 188 -4.90 5.87 19.35
C VAL A 188 -4.09 5.39 20.58
N ASN A 189 -2.78 5.18 20.41
CA ASN A 189 -1.92 4.60 21.44
C ASN A 189 -0.98 5.61 22.11
N THR A 190 -0.56 6.67 21.41
CA THR A 190 0.38 7.68 21.94
C THR A 190 0.29 8.98 21.14
N PRO A 191 0.64 10.15 21.71
CA PRO A 191 0.75 11.39 20.96
C PRO A 191 1.60 11.21 19.69
N THR A 192 0.98 11.48 18.54
CA THR A 192 1.59 11.34 17.23
C THR A 192 1.49 12.68 16.50
N VAL A 193 2.56 13.07 15.80
CA VAL A 193 2.56 14.20 14.87
C VAL A 193 3.11 13.77 13.52
N ILE A 194 2.58 14.36 12.43
CA ILE A 194 3.11 14.18 11.08
C ILE A 194 3.96 15.41 10.73
N VAL A 195 5.14 15.17 10.13
CA VAL A 195 5.95 16.20 9.48
C VAL A 195 6.12 15.84 8.01
N ASN A 196 5.89 16.81 7.12
CA ASN A 196 5.96 16.62 5.67
C ASN A 196 7.36 16.92 5.11
N ASP A 197 8.10 17.82 5.76
CA ASP A 197 9.35 18.36 5.25
C ASP A 197 10.27 18.87 6.36
N MET A 198 11.46 19.32 5.95
CA MET A 198 12.48 19.85 6.86
C MET A 198 12.00 21.09 7.62
N GLN A 199 11.20 21.96 6.99
CA GLN A 199 10.74 23.19 7.63
C GLN A 199 9.81 22.86 8.80
N GLN A 200 8.85 21.95 8.60
CA GLN A 200 7.98 21.47 9.67
C GLN A 200 8.77 20.74 10.76
N THR A 201 9.81 19.99 10.39
CA THR A 201 10.68 19.28 11.34
C THR A 201 11.47 20.26 12.22
N ILE A 202 12.04 21.31 11.64
CA ILE A 202 12.73 22.39 12.39
C ILE A 202 11.75 23.08 13.34
N GLU A 203 10.52 23.34 12.89
CA GLU A 203 9.51 23.97 13.73
C GLU A 203 9.11 23.09 14.92
N LEU A 204 8.88 21.79 14.67
CA LEU A 204 8.62 20.81 15.73
C LEU A 204 9.78 20.72 16.73
N ALA A 205 11.03 20.81 16.26
CA ALA A 205 12.21 20.76 17.12
C ALA A 205 12.23 21.88 18.17
N LYS A 206 11.68 23.06 17.86
CA LYS A 206 11.58 24.18 18.83
C LYS A 206 10.67 23.83 20.01
N TYR A 207 9.59 23.08 19.77
CA TYR A 207 8.72 22.58 20.83
C TYR A 207 9.41 21.49 21.67
N ILE A 208 10.15 20.59 21.03
CA ILE A 208 10.87 19.50 21.72
C ILE A 208 12.01 20.04 22.59
N THR A 209 12.70 21.08 22.14
CA THR A 209 13.83 21.72 22.85
C THR A 209 13.38 22.74 23.88
N GLY A 210 12.11 23.13 23.90
CA GLY A 210 11.56 24.14 24.80
C GLY A 210 11.80 25.59 24.38
N GLU A 211 12.34 25.83 23.18
CA GLU A 211 12.44 27.16 22.57
C GLU A 211 11.06 27.78 22.29
N ARG A 212 10.05 26.92 22.06
CA ARG A 212 8.65 27.30 21.85
C ARG A 212 7.74 26.45 22.75
N GLN A 213 6.70 27.07 23.32
CA GLN A 213 5.66 26.39 24.12
C GLN A 213 4.41 26.10 23.29
#